data_AF-I3TGE8-F1
#
_entry.id   AF-I3TGE8-F1
#
_cell.length_a   1.000
_cell.length_b   1.000
_cell.length_c   1.000
_cell.angle_alpha   90.00
_cell.angle_beta   90.00
_cell.angle_gamma   90.00
#
_symmetry.space_group_name_H-M   'P 1'
#
loop_
_entity.id
_entity.type
_entity.pdbx_description
1 polymer ?
#
loop_
_entity_poly.entity_id
_entity_poly.type
_entity_poly.pdbx_seq_one_letter_code
_entity_poly.pdbx_strand_id
1 'polypeptide(L)'
;MNPGFGLTNLTSITAVELSKAGWGSALVLLLAGIALLFAGRLLIKTIVSVGFGILLAYLGLRVLSLMKVGQLAEIVAVLVLFVIGFLVGWTVFKLSISVIAGLGIGLIAGSYLGLNLLYTLLLSLVLIVIIYLIVDYIISVIAALAGLALIYISVSSLAGVEIAVVLVVLMAIFAILAKARLKK
;
A
#
# COMPACT_ATOMS: atom_id res chain seq x y z
N MET A 1 -29.83 -2.26 21.15
CA MET A 1 -28.84 -1.76 20.18
C MET A 1 -28.45 -2.90 19.28
N ASN A 2 -28.76 -2.80 17.99
CA ASN A 2 -28.65 -3.90 17.02
C ASN A 2 -27.18 -4.02 16.54
N PRO A 3 -26.45 -5.11 16.81
CA PRO A 3 -25.05 -5.27 16.39
C PRO A 3 -24.95 -5.75 14.94
N GLY A 4 -25.85 -5.26 14.07
CA GLY A 4 -26.01 -5.68 12.68
C GLY A 4 -25.21 -4.83 11.67
N PHE A 5 -24.37 -3.89 12.11
CA PHE A 5 -23.39 -3.23 11.25
C PHE A 5 -22.17 -4.14 11.06
N GLY A 6 -22.42 -5.36 10.62
CA GLY A 6 -21.40 -6.34 10.26
C GLY A 6 -20.87 -6.05 8.86
N LEU A 7 -19.61 -6.44 8.63
CA LEU A 7 -18.92 -6.47 7.33
C LEU A 7 -19.75 -7.04 6.16
N THR A 8 -20.82 -7.79 6.45
CA THR A 8 -21.83 -8.28 5.51
C THR A 8 -22.56 -7.16 4.76
N ASN A 9 -22.80 -6.00 5.38
CA ASN A 9 -23.45 -4.86 4.70
C ASN A 9 -22.51 -4.10 3.77
N LEU A 10 -21.22 -3.97 4.12
CA LEU A 10 -20.24 -3.31 3.25
C LEU A 10 -19.94 -4.15 2.00
N THR A 11 -19.83 -5.48 2.16
CA THR A 11 -19.58 -6.40 1.04
C THR A 11 -20.80 -6.60 0.16
N SER A 12 -22.01 -6.67 0.72
CA SER A 12 -23.26 -6.78 -0.06
C SER A 12 -23.53 -5.52 -0.88
N ILE A 13 -23.29 -4.33 -0.33
CA ILE A 13 -23.44 -3.06 -1.06
C ILE A 13 -22.46 -3.01 -2.24
N THR A 14 -21.18 -3.36 -2.05
CA THR A 14 -20.20 -3.33 -3.15
C THR A 14 -20.47 -4.38 -4.23
N ALA A 15 -20.94 -5.59 -3.87
CA ALA A 15 -21.25 -6.63 -4.84
C ALA A 15 -22.53 -6.31 -5.65
N VAL A 16 -23.54 -5.70 -5.02
CA VAL A 16 -24.78 -5.24 -5.67
C VAL A 16 -24.53 -4.03 -6.57
N GLU A 17 -23.63 -3.13 -6.19
CA GLU A 17 -23.19 -2.00 -7.04
C GLU A 17 -22.38 -2.52 -8.24
N LEU A 18 -21.52 -3.53 -8.05
CA LEU A 18 -20.76 -4.14 -9.15
C LEU A 18 -21.64 -4.93 -10.12
N SER A 19 -22.67 -5.63 -9.63
CA SER A 19 -23.63 -6.32 -10.50
C SER A 19 -24.42 -5.34 -11.37
N LYS A 20 -24.58 -4.08 -10.93
CA LYS A 20 -25.12 -2.98 -11.75
C LYS A 20 -24.09 -2.40 -12.73
N ALA A 21 -22.80 -2.43 -12.38
CA ALA A 21 -21.69 -1.94 -13.20
C ALA A 21 -21.26 -2.90 -14.33
N GLY A 22 -21.82 -4.11 -14.38
CA GLY A 22 -21.64 -5.07 -15.47
C GLY A 22 -20.32 -5.84 -15.41
N TRP A 23 -20.23 -6.89 -16.22
CA TRP A 23 -19.17 -7.91 -16.20
C TRP A 23 -17.76 -7.34 -16.39
N GLY A 24 -17.63 -6.20 -17.09
CA GLY A 24 -16.35 -5.53 -17.32
C GLY A 24 -15.69 -5.02 -16.04
N SER A 25 -16.48 -4.47 -15.10
CA SER A 25 -15.96 -3.97 -13.81
C SER A 25 -15.43 -5.10 -12.92
N ALA A 26 -16.15 -6.22 -12.88
CA ALA A 26 -15.73 -7.43 -12.18
C ALA A 26 -14.44 -8.00 -12.75
N LEU A 27 -14.29 -8.01 -14.09
CA LEU A 27 -13.08 -8.51 -14.75
C LEU A 27 -11.85 -7.64 -14.44
N VAL A 28 -12.00 -6.31 -14.44
CA VAL A 28 -10.94 -5.38 -14.04
C VAL A 28 -10.51 -5.62 -12.59
N LEU A 29 -11.47 -5.81 -11.68
CA LEU A 29 -11.20 -6.11 -10.28
C LEU A 29 -10.50 -7.45 -10.08
N LEU A 30 -10.85 -8.47 -10.88
CA LEU A 30 -10.18 -9.77 -10.87
C LEU A 30 -8.70 -9.60 -11.26
N LEU A 31 -8.45 -8.91 -12.38
CA LEU A 31 -7.09 -8.67 -12.88
C LEU A 31 -6.27 -7.84 -11.90
N ALA A 32 -6.86 -6.78 -11.34
CA ALA A 32 -6.23 -5.97 -10.30
C ALA A 32 -5.91 -6.80 -9.05
N GLY A 33 -6.83 -7.66 -8.63
CA GLY A 33 -6.66 -8.55 -7.49
C GLY A 33 -5.52 -9.55 -7.69
N ILE A 34 -5.44 -10.18 -8.87
CA ILE A 34 -4.33 -11.07 -9.25
C ILE A 34 -3.01 -10.30 -9.28
N ALA A 35 -2.98 -9.11 -9.89
CA ALA A 35 -1.78 -8.29 -9.95
C ALA A 35 -1.28 -7.87 -8.55
N LEU A 36 -2.20 -7.50 -7.64
CA LEU A 36 -1.88 -7.19 -6.24
C LEU A 36 -1.36 -8.41 -5.48
N LEU A 37 -1.93 -9.60 -5.73
CA LEU A 37 -1.54 -10.84 -5.05
C LEU A 37 -0.07 -11.22 -5.30
N PHE A 38 0.41 -11.07 -6.54
CA PHE A 38 1.76 -11.49 -6.95
C PHE A 38 2.76 -10.33 -7.05
N ALA A 39 2.34 -9.18 -7.55
CA ALA A 39 3.19 -8.02 -7.80
C ALA A 39 2.90 -6.82 -6.89
N GLY A 40 2.03 -6.98 -5.87
CA GLY A 40 1.55 -5.88 -5.05
C GLY A 40 2.63 -4.98 -4.44
N ARG A 41 3.74 -5.56 -3.95
CA ARG A 41 4.86 -4.76 -3.43
C ARG A 41 5.49 -3.87 -4.51
N LEU A 42 5.71 -4.43 -5.71
CA LEU A 42 6.28 -3.67 -6.84
C LEU A 42 5.31 -2.58 -7.29
N LEU A 43 4.02 -2.90 -7.41
CA LEU A 43 2.99 -1.93 -7.79
C LEU A 43 2.93 -0.77 -6.81
N ILE A 44 2.85 -1.04 -5.50
CA ILE A 44 2.83 -0.01 -4.46
C ILE A 44 4.13 0.81 -4.51
N LYS A 45 5.29 0.15 -4.64
CA LYS A 45 6.57 0.84 -4.75
C LYS A 45 6.60 1.81 -5.94
N THR A 46 6.15 1.37 -7.11
CA THR A 46 6.10 2.20 -8.31
C THR A 46 5.14 3.36 -8.13
N ILE A 47 3.92 3.11 -7.64
CA ILE A 47 2.91 4.17 -7.43
C ILE A 47 3.43 5.24 -6.47
N VAL A 48 4.00 4.82 -5.33
CA VAL A 48 4.58 5.74 -4.34
C VAL A 48 5.74 6.53 -4.95
N SER A 49 6.62 5.86 -5.70
CA SER A 49 7.78 6.51 -6.33
C SER A 49 7.34 7.53 -7.39
N VAL A 50 6.36 7.19 -8.24
CA VAL A 50 5.76 8.12 -9.20
C VAL A 50 5.12 9.30 -8.47
N GLY A 51 4.35 9.06 -7.40
CA GLY A 51 3.73 10.13 -6.61
C GLY A 51 4.75 11.11 -6.03
N PHE A 52 5.85 10.59 -5.46
CA PHE A 52 6.96 11.43 -4.98
C PHE A 52 7.67 12.18 -6.12
N GLY A 53 7.91 11.52 -7.26
CA GLY A 53 8.46 12.16 -8.45
C GLY A 53 7.62 13.34 -8.92
N ILE A 54 6.30 13.15 -9.05
CA ILE A 54 5.35 14.21 -9.44
C ILE A 54 5.37 15.34 -8.41
N LEU A 55 5.36 15.01 -7.12
CA LEU A 55 5.36 16.02 -6.05
C LEU A 55 6.63 16.87 -6.06
N LEU A 56 7.81 16.25 -6.22
CA LEU A 56 9.08 16.97 -6.32
C LEU A 56 9.15 17.83 -7.58
N ALA A 57 8.72 17.28 -8.71
CA ALA A 57 8.66 17.97 -10.00
C ALA A 57 7.75 19.21 -9.91
N TYR A 58 6.60 19.08 -9.26
CA TYR A 58 5.65 20.16 -9.05
C TYR A 58 6.21 21.27 -8.14
N LEU A 59 6.83 20.89 -7.02
CA LEU A 59 7.49 21.85 -6.12
C LEU A 59 8.64 22.57 -6.84
N GLY A 60 9.43 21.83 -7.62
CA GLY A 60 10.47 22.39 -8.47
C GLY A 60 9.95 23.44 -9.44
N LEU A 61 8.88 23.11 -10.18
CA LEU A 61 8.23 24.03 -11.12
C LEU A 61 7.75 25.32 -10.42
N ARG A 62 7.10 25.17 -9.26
CA ARG A 62 6.65 26.32 -8.43
C ARG A 62 7.81 27.22 -8.00
N VAL A 63 8.94 26.66 -7.58
CA VAL A 63 10.11 27.44 -7.15
C VAL A 63 10.80 28.12 -8.33
N LEU A 64 11.00 27.41 -9.44
CA LEU A 64 11.69 27.92 -10.62
C LEU A 64 10.91 29.05 -11.31
N SER A 65 9.58 28.91 -11.38
CA SER A 65 8.69 29.95 -11.92
C SER A 65 8.71 31.24 -11.09
N LEU A 66 8.84 31.15 -9.76
CA LEU A 66 9.02 32.32 -8.89
C LEU A 66 10.36 33.03 -9.15
N MET A 67 11.38 32.29 -9.54
CA MET A 67 12.71 32.80 -9.89
C MET A 67 12.82 33.32 -11.33
N LYS A 68 11.74 33.23 -12.12
CA LYS A 68 11.69 33.64 -13.54
C LYS A 68 12.80 33.00 -14.37
N VAL A 69 13.07 31.71 -14.12
CA VAL A 69 14.05 30.93 -14.88
C VAL A 69 13.55 30.74 -16.32
N GLY A 70 14.46 30.67 -17.29
CA GLY A 70 14.09 30.44 -18.69
C GLY A 70 13.36 29.12 -18.88
N GLN A 71 12.31 29.12 -19.71
CA GLN A 71 11.37 28.00 -19.88
C GLN A 71 12.06 26.65 -20.20
N LEU A 72 13.13 26.66 -21.00
CA LEU A 72 13.90 25.44 -21.30
C LEU A 72 14.63 24.89 -20.07
N ALA A 73 15.21 25.76 -19.24
CA ALA A 73 15.88 25.36 -18.01
C ALA A 73 14.88 24.84 -16.95
N GLU A 74 13.66 25.40 -16.91
CA GLU A 74 12.59 24.90 -16.05
C GLU A 74 12.19 23.47 -16.40
N ILE A 75 11.96 23.19 -17.69
CA ILE A 75 11.56 21.84 -18.15
C ILE A 75 12.63 20.81 -17.79
N VAL A 76 13.91 21.12 -18.04
CA VAL A 76 15.02 20.21 -17.70
C VAL A 76 15.08 19.98 -16.20
N ALA A 77 15.00 21.02 -15.38
CA ALA A 77 15.05 20.89 -13.93
C ALA A 77 13.87 20.09 -13.37
N VAL A 78 12.65 20.26 -13.91
CA VAL A 78 11.46 19.49 -13.52
C VAL A 78 11.63 18.01 -13.80
N LEU A 79 12.17 17.65 -14.98
CA LEU A 79 12.46 16.26 -15.32
C LEU A 79 13.51 15.64 -14.39
N VAL A 80 14.58 16.39 -14.08
CA VAL A 80 15.62 15.93 -13.15
C VAL A 80 15.04 15.72 -11.75
N LEU A 81 14.25 16.67 -11.24
CA LEU A 81 13.60 16.55 -9.93
C LEU A 81 12.60 15.40 -9.89
N PHE A 82 11.87 15.15 -10.98
CA PHE A 82 11.02 13.97 -11.10
C PHE A 82 11.82 12.68 -10.93
N VAL A 83 12.94 12.53 -11.65
CA VAL A 83 13.79 11.33 -11.58
C VAL A 83 14.37 11.15 -10.19
N ILE A 84 14.86 12.22 -9.56
CA ILE A 84 15.35 12.19 -8.18
C ILE A 84 14.23 11.73 -7.25
N GLY A 85 13.07 12.38 -7.30
CA GLY A 85 11.91 12.05 -6.47
C GLY A 85 11.44 10.61 -6.66
N PHE A 86 11.47 10.10 -7.89
CA PHE A 86 11.17 8.69 -8.20
C PHE A 86 12.18 7.74 -7.54
N LEU A 87 13.47 8.04 -7.58
CA LEU A 87 14.51 7.18 -7.01
C LEU A 87 14.47 7.15 -5.47
N VAL A 88 14.27 8.29 -4.81
CA VAL A 88 14.24 8.36 -3.34
C VAL A 88 12.87 8.13 -2.72
N GLY A 89 11.79 8.26 -3.49
CA GLY A 89 10.41 8.24 -2.98
C GLY A 89 10.07 6.99 -2.16
N TRP A 90 10.47 5.80 -2.63
CA TRP A 90 10.28 4.57 -1.87
C TRP A 90 10.99 4.58 -0.52
N THR A 91 12.24 5.01 -0.50
CA THR A 91 13.06 5.06 0.72
C THR A 91 12.49 6.05 1.73
N VAL A 92 12.07 7.23 1.26
CA VAL A 92 11.44 8.25 2.10
C VAL A 92 10.11 7.74 2.66
N PHE A 93 9.26 7.14 1.83
CA PHE A 93 8.00 6.55 2.29
C PHE A 93 8.21 5.49 3.37
N LYS A 94 9.16 4.58 3.12
CA LYS A 94 9.54 3.52 4.04
C LYS A 94 10.00 4.09 5.39
N LEU A 95 10.84 5.11 5.35
CA LEU A 95 11.32 5.81 6.54
C LEU A 95 10.18 6.49 7.30
N SER A 96 9.32 7.24 6.60
CA SER A 96 8.20 7.96 7.20
C SER A 96 7.24 7.03 7.95
N ILE A 97 6.83 5.91 7.35
CA ILE A 97 5.98 4.91 8.03
C ILE A 97 6.69 4.35 9.26
N SER A 98 7.98 4.06 9.14
CA SER A 98 8.76 3.48 10.24
C SER A 98 8.88 4.45 11.41
N VAL A 99 9.09 5.75 11.14
CA VAL A 99 9.12 6.80 12.15
C VAL A 99 7.76 6.95 12.83
N ILE A 100 6.67 7.06 12.07
CA ILE A 100 5.32 7.22 12.62
C ILE A 100 4.93 6.02 13.47
N ALA A 101 5.11 4.80 12.95
CA ALA A 101 4.74 3.59 13.66
C ALA A 101 5.67 3.31 14.85
N GLY A 102 6.98 3.54 14.71
CA GLY A 102 7.96 3.31 15.78
C GLY A 102 7.81 4.29 16.94
N LEU A 103 7.56 5.57 16.65
CA LEU A 103 7.22 6.55 17.69
C LEU A 103 5.87 6.22 18.33
N GLY A 104 4.84 5.92 17.54
CA GLY A 104 3.51 5.60 18.06
C GLY A 104 3.53 4.40 19.01
N ILE A 105 4.11 3.27 18.56
CA ILE A 105 4.22 2.06 19.37
C ILE A 105 5.16 2.30 20.56
N GLY A 106 6.28 2.97 20.37
CA GLY A 106 7.27 3.22 21.41
C GLY A 106 6.74 4.10 22.54
N LEU A 107 5.98 5.15 22.23
CA LEU A 107 5.34 6.00 23.23
C LEU A 107 4.26 5.25 24.02
N ILE A 108 3.46 4.43 23.33
CA ILE A 108 2.43 3.61 23.99
C ILE A 108 3.10 2.57 24.89
N ALA A 109 4.04 1.78 24.37
CA ALA A 109 4.73 0.75 25.14
C ALA A 109 5.54 1.35 26.31
N GLY A 110 6.23 2.47 26.08
CA GLY A 110 7.00 3.14 27.13
C GLY A 110 6.14 3.67 28.26
N SER A 111 4.94 4.18 27.96
CA SER A 111 4.00 4.60 29.00
C SER A 111 3.44 3.42 29.80
N TYR A 112 3.09 2.31 29.15
CA TYR A 112 2.66 1.08 29.82
C TYR A 112 3.75 0.46 30.72
N LEU A 113 5.01 0.57 30.32
CA LEU A 113 6.16 0.04 31.06
C LEU A 113 6.67 0.99 32.15
N GLY A 114 6.08 2.19 32.30
CA GLY A 114 6.52 3.19 33.27
C GLY A 114 7.94 3.71 33.02
N LEU A 115 8.40 3.69 31.76
CA LEU A 115 9.75 4.14 31.40
C LEU A 115 9.86 5.67 31.44
N ASN A 116 11.02 6.17 31.88
CA ASN A 116 11.34 7.58 31.74
C ASN A 116 11.50 7.98 30.25
N LEU A 117 11.32 9.25 29.92
CA LEU A 117 11.35 9.79 28.57
C LEU A 117 12.57 9.34 27.76
N LEU A 118 13.76 9.34 28.36
CA LEU A 118 14.99 8.89 27.69
C LEU A 118 14.89 7.44 27.21
N TYR A 119 14.42 6.54 28.08
CA TYR A 119 14.27 5.11 27.75
C TYR A 119 13.12 4.87 26.78
N THR A 120 12.05 5.66 26.86
CA THR A 120 10.93 5.62 25.89
C THR A 120 11.38 6.06 24.50
N LEU A 121 12.21 7.12 24.40
CA LEU A 121 12.77 7.57 23.13
C LEU A 121 13.76 6.55 22.56
N LEU A 122 14.59 5.93 23.41
CA LEU A 122 15.50 4.86 23.00
C LEU A 122 14.74 3.64 22.46
N LEU A 123 13.69 3.21 23.17
CA LEU A 123 12.80 2.14 22.73
C LEU A 123 12.14 2.47 21.38
N SER A 124 11.64 3.69 21.24
CA SER A 124 11.04 4.17 19.99
C SER A 124 12.05 4.11 18.84
N LEU A 125 13.30 4.54 19.06
CA LEU A 125 14.35 4.52 18.04
C LEU A 125 14.69 3.10 17.58
N VAL A 126 14.78 2.15 18.53
CA VAL A 126 14.95 0.72 18.21
C VAL A 126 13.76 0.19 17.39
N LEU A 127 12.53 0.55 17.78
CA LEU A 127 11.33 0.14 17.05
C LEU A 127 11.27 0.72 15.63
N ILE A 128 11.69 1.96 15.42
CA ILE A 128 11.79 2.56 14.08
C ILE A 128 12.69 1.70 13.18
N VAL A 129 13.86 1.28 13.67
CA VAL A 129 14.79 0.43 12.91
C VAL A 129 14.17 -0.93 12.61
N ILE A 130 13.56 -1.58 13.60
CA ILE A 130 12.91 -2.88 13.42
C ILE A 130 11.78 -2.78 12.37
N ILE A 131 10.91 -1.78 12.51
CA ILE A 131 9.80 -1.54 11.59
C ILE A 131 10.33 -1.27 10.18
N TYR A 132 11.39 -0.48 10.05
CA TYR A 132 12.03 -0.26 8.76
C TYR A 132 12.52 -1.56 8.12
N LEU A 133 13.03 -2.51 8.89
CA LEU A 133 13.45 -3.80 8.31
C LEU A 133 12.26 -4.66 7.84
N ILE A 134 11.15 -4.66 8.58
CA ILE A 134 10.00 -5.55 8.31
C ILE A 134 8.92 -4.93 7.42
N VAL A 135 8.91 -3.62 7.20
CA VAL A 135 7.81 -2.94 6.48
C VAL A 135 7.65 -3.42 5.04
N ASP A 136 8.73 -3.84 4.38
CA ASP A 136 8.67 -4.46 3.06
C ASP A 136 7.84 -5.75 3.05
N TYR A 137 7.97 -6.54 4.12
CA TYR A 137 7.19 -7.76 4.33
C TYR A 137 5.74 -7.41 4.65
N ILE A 138 5.51 -6.47 5.57
CA ILE A 138 4.16 -6.01 5.95
C ILE A 138 3.39 -5.51 4.72
N ILE A 139 3.98 -4.65 3.90
CA ILE A 139 3.35 -4.13 2.67
C ILE A 139 3.04 -5.27 1.71
N SER A 140 3.93 -6.26 1.55
CA SER A 140 3.65 -7.41 0.69
C SER A 140 2.46 -8.25 1.19
N VAL A 141 2.31 -8.39 2.51
CA VAL A 141 1.18 -9.11 3.11
C VAL A 141 -0.11 -8.33 2.93
N ILE A 142 -0.11 -7.02 3.24
CA ILE A 142 -1.27 -6.15 3.06
C ILE A 142 -1.73 -6.15 1.59
N ALA A 143 -0.79 -6.03 0.64
CA ALA A 143 -1.11 -6.06 -0.78
C ALA A 143 -1.70 -7.41 -1.23
N ALA A 144 -1.19 -8.52 -0.67
CA ALA A 144 -1.74 -9.85 -0.95
C ALA A 144 -3.17 -9.99 -0.39
N LEU A 145 -3.42 -9.52 0.83
CA LEU A 145 -4.75 -9.53 1.44
C LEU A 145 -5.74 -8.66 0.66
N ALA A 146 -5.31 -7.46 0.24
CA ALA A 146 -6.11 -6.60 -0.63
C ALA A 146 -6.40 -7.30 -1.97
N GLY A 147 -5.41 -7.95 -2.58
CA GLY A 147 -5.58 -8.73 -3.80
C GLY A 147 -6.61 -9.86 -3.66
N LEU A 148 -6.54 -10.64 -2.57
CA LEU A 148 -7.52 -11.68 -2.27
C LEU A 148 -8.93 -11.10 -2.06
N ALA A 149 -9.05 -9.95 -1.39
CA ALA A 149 -10.32 -9.27 -1.20
C ALA A 149 -10.93 -8.80 -2.53
N LEU A 150 -10.13 -8.27 -3.47
CA LEU A 150 -10.62 -7.88 -4.79
C LEU A 150 -11.06 -9.10 -5.62
N ILE A 151 -10.32 -10.21 -5.54
CA ILE A 151 -10.71 -11.48 -6.17
C ILE A 151 -12.04 -11.96 -5.59
N TYR A 152 -12.20 -11.93 -4.26
CA TYR A 152 -13.45 -12.30 -3.60
C TYR A 152 -14.62 -11.45 -4.11
N ILE A 153 -14.49 -10.12 -4.08
CA ILE A 153 -15.55 -9.19 -4.52
C ILE A 153 -15.90 -9.45 -5.98
N SER A 154 -14.89 -9.55 -6.85
CA SER A 154 -15.08 -9.83 -8.27
C SER A 154 -15.82 -11.15 -8.52
N VAL A 155 -15.33 -12.26 -7.98
CA VAL A 155 -15.92 -13.59 -8.21
C VAL A 155 -17.29 -13.69 -7.55
N SER A 156 -17.48 -13.10 -6.38
CA SER A 156 -18.78 -13.08 -5.70
C SER A 156 -19.85 -12.38 -6.53
N SER A 157 -19.48 -11.34 -7.28
CA SER A 157 -20.40 -10.62 -8.18
C SER A 157 -20.75 -11.39 -9.47
N LEU A 158 -19.91 -12.34 -9.89
CA LEU A 158 -20.08 -13.08 -11.16
C LEU A 158 -20.67 -14.48 -10.98
N ALA A 159 -20.21 -15.19 -9.94
CA ALA A 159 -20.46 -16.63 -9.77
C ALA A 159 -21.04 -16.97 -8.39
N GLY A 160 -21.25 -15.98 -7.53
CA GLY A 160 -21.77 -16.16 -6.18
C GLY A 160 -20.70 -16.41 -5.12
N VAL A 161 -21.12 -16.30 -3.86
CA VAL A 161 -20.23 -16.27 -2.68
C VAL A 161 -19.51 -17.60 -2.46
N GLU A 162 -20.18 -18.72 -2.68
CA GLU A 162 -19.62 -20.07 -2.46
C GLU A 162 -18.41 -20.33 -3.36
N ILE A 163 -18.54 -20.01 -4.66
CA ILE A 163 -17.46 -20.15 -5.65
C ILE A 163 -16.32 -19.16 -5.34
N ALA A 164 -16.66 -17.95 -4.89
CA ALA A 164 -15.67 -16.93 -4.53
C ALA A 164 -14.78 -17.38 -3.37
N VAL A 165 -15.35 -17.98 -2.31
CA VAL A 165 -14.58 -18.48 -1.17
C VAL A 165 -13.61 -19.58 -1.60
N VAL A 166 -14.09 -20.56 -2.38
CA VAL A 166 -13.24 -21.66 -2.89
C VAL A 166 -12.08 -21.10 -3.70
N LEU A 167 -12.34 -20.16 -4.61
CA LEU A 167 -11.32 -19.59 -5.47
C LEU A 167 -10.30 -18.75 -4.69
N VAL A 168 -10.73 -17.99 -3.68
CA VAL A 168 -9.84 -17.23 -2.79
C VAL A 168 -8.91 -18.15 -2.00
N VAL A 169 -9.44 -19.26 -1.46
CA VAL A 169 -8.62 -20.25 -0.73
C VAL A 169 -7.59 -20.90 -1.66
N LEU A 170 -8.00 -21.31 -2.86
CA LEU A 170 -7.09 -21.88 -3.87
C LEU A 170 -6.00 -20.87 -4.26
N MET A 171 -6.35 -19.61 -4.49
CA MET A 171 -5.40 -18.55 -4.85
C MET A 171 -4.45 -18.22 -3.70
N ALA A 172 -4.92 -18.25 -2.44
CA ALA A 172 -4.07 -18.08 -1.27
C ALA A 172 -3.02 -19.20 -1.16
N ILE A 173 -3.45 -20.46 -1.31
CA ILE A 173 -2.54 -21.62 -1.31
C ILE A 173 -1.53 -21.51 -2.46
N PHE A 174 -1.99 -21.17 -3.66
CA PHE A 174 -1.13 -21.01 -4.82
C PHE A 174 -0.11 -19.87 -4.63
N ALA A 175 -0.52 -18.74 -4.05
CA ALA A 175 0.37 -17.63 -3.74
C ALA A 175 1.46 -18.02 -2.71
N ILE A 176 1.10 -18.81 -1.69
CA ILE A 176 2.06 -19.34 -0.71
C ILE A 176 3.05 -20.28 -1.40
N LEU A 177 2.57 -21.23 -2.21
CA LEU A 177 3.42 -22.17 -2.94
C LEU A 177 4.36 -21.49 -3.93
N ALA A 178 3.87 -20.48 -4.67
CA ALA A 178 4.68 -19.70 -5.60
C ALA A 178 5.81 -18.96 -4.86
N LYS A 179 5.51 -18.32 -3.74
CA LYS A 179 6.52 -17.64 -2.90
C LYS A 179 7.50 -18.62 -2.25
N ALA A 180 7.07 -19.84 -1.91
CA ALA A 180 7.93 -20.87 -1.36
C ALA A 180 8.91 -21.45 -2.39
N ARG A 181 8.49 -21.62 -3.66
CA ARG A 181 9.36 -22.10 -4.74
C ARG A 181 10.40 -21.06 -5.18
N LEU A 182 10.06 -19.78 -5.19
CA LEU A 182 10.98 -18.69 -5.55
C LEU A 182 12.11 -18.46 -4.52
N LYS A 183 12.06 -19.12 -3.35
CA LYS A 183 13.09 -19.06 -2.31
C LYS A 183 14.13 -20.18 -2.38
N LYS A 184 13.94 -21.20 -3.23
CA LYS A 184 14.92 -22.26 -3.50
C LYS A 184 15.75 -21.89 -4.72
#